data_AF-A0A813SU54-F1
#
_entry.id   AF-A0A813SU54-F1
#
_cell.length_a   1.000
_cell.length_b   1.000
_cell.length_c   1.000
_cell.angle_alpha   90.00
_cell.angle_beta   90.00
_cell.angle_gamma   90.00
#
_symmetry.space_group_name_H-M   'P 1'
#
loop_
_entity.id
_entity.type
_entity.pdbx_description
1 polymer ?
#
loop_
_entity_poly.entity_id
_entity_poly.type
_entity_poly.pdbx_seq_one_letter_code
_entity_poly.pdbx_strand_id
1 'polypeptide(L)'
;MDLTTGIFDYPISTASIIFGYWPFHSAVANIWATYDNGYNTITCSYMFYLSYILLRSIRAPLNFKNEFLVRNPKKVLASIWLISFSIWSAIANSYGLVAFTLGINFKTSFEIFIYSFLLWFIPLICLLIIGIVLIINMNVIKKTQIQIITNRNQNEITQNKIRKIELMNRHAQYKIVLLIFTFWVQWMTPCFLTVFNNLFNLIPTDVMSKVYWITYIVCFTDPIIQYVLNPNISFDFTNKKKDQLSSMRANNTVTKFN
;
A
#
# COMPACT_ATOMS: atom_id res chain seq x y z
N MET A 1 -1.74 5.83 -5.55
CA MET A 1 -1.65 5.35 -4.16
C MET A 1 -2.38 6.32 -3.25
N ASP A 2 -1.78 6.52 -2.11
CA ASP A 2 -2.11 7.49 -1.07
C ASP A 2 -2.61 8.87 -1.52
N LEU A 3 -2.05 9.43 -2.59
CA LEU A 3 -2.45 10.76 -3.10
C LEU A 3 -3.93 10.83 -3.48
N THR A 4 -4.45 9.83 -4.21
CA THR A 4 -5.84 9.89 -4.69
C THR A 4 -6.81 9.62 -3.54
N THR A 5 -6.46 8.76 -2.59
CA THR A 5 -7.25 8.56 -1.37
C THR A 5 -7.28 9.82 -0.50
N GLY A 6 -6.15 10.52 -0.38
CA GLY A 6 -6.09 11.80 0.35
C GLY A 6 -6.88 12.93 -0.31
N ILE A 7 -6.97 12.95 -1.66
CA ILE A 7 -7.69 13.99 -2.41
C ILE A 7 -9.18 13.67 -2.56
N PHE A 8 -9.56 12.40 -2.72
CA PHE A 8 -10.94 12.01 -3.06
C PHE A 8 -11.63 11.28 -1.91
N ASP A 9 -11.11 10.14 -1.47
CA ASP A 9 -11.79 9.29 -0.48
C ASP A 9 -11.94 9.99 0.86
N TYR A 10 -10.86 10.63 1.33
CA TYR A 10 -10.84 11.25 2.64
C TYR A 10 -11.85 12.42 2.74
N PRO A 11 -11.91 13.38 1.80
CA PRO A 11 -12.95 14.41 1.83
C PRO A 11 -14.37 13.86 1.67
N ILE A 12 -14.58 12.88 0.79
CA ILE A 12 -15.90 12.28 0.56
C ILE A 12 -16.41 11.55 1.80
N SER A 13 -15.56 10.73 2.43
CA SER A 13 -15.86 10.05 3.70
C SER A 13 -16.07 11.05 4.84
N THR A 14 -15.28 12.12 4.88
CA THR A 14 -15.45 13.17 5.89
C THR A 14 -16.78 13.91 5.73
N ALA A 15 -17.21 14.17 4.49
CA ALA A 15 -18.52 14.77 4.23
C ALA A 15 -19.66 13.87 4.76
N SER A 16 -19.64 12.56 4.51
CA SER A 16 -20.69 11.67 5.01
C SER A 16 -20.76 11.61 6.53
N ILE A 17 -19.61 11.68 7.22
CA ILE A 17 -19.55 11.75 8.69
C ILE A 17 -20.09 13.09 9.22
N ILE A 18 -19.70 14.22 8.62
CA ILE A 18 -20.14 15.55 9.07
C ILE A 18 -21.65 15.72 8.92
N PHE A 19 -22.21 15.30 7.78
CA PHE A 19 -23.64 15.42 7.54
C PHE A 19 -24.47 14.35 8.25
N GLY A 20 -23.85 13.23 8.65
CA GLY A 20 -24.56 12.07 9.20
C GLY A 20 -25.40 11.32 8.16
N TYR A 21 -25.27 11.65 6.88
CA TYR A 21 -25.89 10.99 5.73
C TYR A 21 -25.04 11.19 4.48
N TRP A 22 -25.36 10.47 3.40
CA TRP A 22 -24.69 10.66 2.10
C TRP A 22 -25.30 11.87 1.37
N PRO A 23 -24.58 12.99 1.22
CA PRO A 23 -25.16 14.22 0.67
C PRO A 23 -25.13 14.28 -0.86
N PHE A 24 -24.53 13.30 -1.53
CA PHE A 24 -24.37 13.29 -2.98
C PHE A 24 -25.40 12.38 -3.67
N HIS A 25 -25.45 12.46 -5.00
CA HIS A 25 -26.32 11.59 -5.79
C HIS A 25 -25.92 10.10 -5.65
N SER A 26 -26.88 9.18 -5.79
CA SER A 26 -26.66 7.73 -5.70
C SER A 26 -25.65 7.21 -6.74
N ALA A 27 -25.62 7.83 -7.93
CA ALA A 27 -24.60 7.55 -8.94
C ALA A 27 -23.18 7.83 -8.44
N VAL A 28 -22.99 8.93 -7.69
CA VAL A 28 -21.68 9.27 -7.09
C VAL A 28 -21.34 8.27 -5.99
N ALA A 29 -22.33 7.80 -5.21
CA ALA A 29 -22.12 6.76 -4.20
C ALA A 29 -21.57 5.48 -4.84
N ASN A 30 -22.17 5.05 -5.95
CA ASN A 30 -21.78 3.83 -6.65
C ASN A 30 -20.37 3.93 -7.27
N ILE A 31 -20.06 5.09 -7.88
CA ILE A 31 -18.71 5.38 -8.40
C ILE A 31 -17.70 5.35 -7.26
N TRP A 32 -18.00 6.02 -6.15
CA TRP A 32 -17.12 6.08 -4.98
C TRP A 32 -16.91 4.69 -4.37
N ALA A 33 -17.97 3.92 -4.13
CA ALA A 33 -17.84 2.57 -3.56
C ALA A 33 -17.06 1.61 -4.48
N THR A 34 -17.28 1.70 -5.79
CA THR A 34 -16.49 0.95 -6.79
C THR A 34 -15.02 1.35 -6.74
N TYR A 35 -14.76 2.65 -6.67
CA TYR A 35 -13.43 3.21 -6.60
C TYR A 35 -12.72 2.78 -5.33
N ASP A 36 -13.29 3.06 -4.16
CA ASP A 36 -12.72 2.81 -2.84
C ASP A 36 -12.42 1.31 -2.62
N ASN A 37 -13.40 0.43 -2.86
CA ASN A 37 -13.17 -1.02 -2.73
C ASN A 37 -12.21 -1.59 -3.78
N GLY A 38 -12.32 -1.08 -5.02
CA GLY A 38 -11.37 -1.38 -6.10
C GLY A 38 -9.95 -0.99 -5.71
N TYR A 39 -9.80 0.16 -5.09
CA TYR A 39 -8.54 0.73 -4.67
C TYR A 39 -7.82 -0.11 -3.62
N ASN A 40 -8.59 -0.58 -2.64
CA ASN A 40 -8.04 -1.41 -1.58
C ASN A 40 -7.57 -2.77 -2.13
N THR A 41 -8.30 -3.32 -3.10
CA THR A 41 -7.90 -4.56 -3.79
C THR A 41 -6.66 -4.36 -4.66
N ILE A 42 -6.55 -3.20 -5.32
CA ILE A 42 -5.35 -2.78 -6.06
C ILE A 42 -4.16 -2.70 -5.11
N THR A 43 -4.32 -2.05 -3.95
CA THR A 43 -3.26 -1.88 -2.96
C THR A 43 -2.79 -3.23 -2.44
N CYS A 44 -3.71 -4.11 -2.06
CA CYS A 44 -3.40 -5.46 -1.62
C CYS A 44 -2.65 -6.26 -2.69
N SER A 45 -3.16 -6.29 -3.92
CA SER A 45 -2.55 -6.97 -5.07
C SER A 45 -1.18 -6.41 -5.44
N TYR A 46 -1.00 -5.10 -5.28
CA TYR A 46 0.29 -4.44 -5.50
C TYR A 46 1.31 -4.82 -4.42
N MET A 47 0.90 -4.89 -3.15
CA MET A 47 1.76 -5.39 -2.07
C MET A 47 2.16 -6.85 -2.31
N PHE A 48 1.26 -7.68 -2.83
CA PHE A 48 1.59 -9.04 -3.25
C PHE A 48 2.65 -9.07 -4.34
N TYR A 49 2.45 -8.27 -5.37
CA TYR A 49 3.39 -8.15 -6.49
C TYR A 49 4.78 -7.73 -6.01
N LEU A 50 4.88 -6.71 -5.15
CA LEU A 50 6.15 -6.26 -4.58
C LEU A 50 6.80 -7.35 -3.71
N SER A 51 6.01 -8.01 -2.87
CA SER A 51 6.50 -9.06 -1.96
C SER A 51 7.01 -10.28 -2.74
N TYR A 52 6.29 -10.67 -3.80
CA TYR A 52 6.69 -11.72 -4.72
C TYR A 52 7.98 -11.35 -5.45
N ILE A 53 8.06 -10.15 -6.02
CA ILE A 53 9.26 -9.66 -6.70
C ILE A 53 10.47 -9.71 -5.77
N LEU A 54 10.32 -9.23 -4.55
CA LEU A 54 11.38 -9.25 -3.56
C LEU A 54 11.80 -10.70 -3.27
N LEU A 55 10.85 -11.60 -3.02
CA LEU A 55 11.14 -13.02 -2.77
C LEU A 55 11.84 -13.70 -3.96
N ARG A 56 11.47 -13.37 -5.21
CA ARG A 56 12.12 -13.88 -6.41
C ARG A 56 13.51 -13.32 -6.60
N SER A 57 13.71 -12.02 -6.37
CA SER A 57 15.03 -11.37 -6.41
C SER A 57 16.03 -12.02 -5.45
N ILE A 58 15.50 -12.56 -4.36
CA ILE A 58 16.19 -13.30 -3.31
C ILE A 58 16.51 -14.74 -3.72
N ARG A 59 15.51 -15.50 -4.19
CA ARG A 59 15.66 -16.94 -4.47
C ARG A 59 16.38 -17.23 -5.78
N ALA A 60 16.21 -16.39 -6.79
CA ALA A 60 16.71 -16.63 -8.14
C ALA A 60 17.28 -15.35 -8.78
N PRO A 61 18.32 -14.72 -8.19
CA PRO A 61 18.85 -13.43 -8.63
C PRO A 61 19.35 -13.42 -10.08
N LEU A 62 19.80 -14.58 -10.59
CA LEU A 62 20.30 -14.73 -11.96
C LEU A 62 19.18 -14.65 -13.00
N ASN A 63 18.03 -15.25 -12.70
CA ASN A 63 16.90 -15.33 -13.63
C ASN A 63 15.92 -14.16 -13.45
N PHE A 64 15.98 -13.49 -12.29
CA PHE A 64 15.06 -12.43 -11.90
C PHE A 64 14.91 -11.30 -12.94
N LYS A 65 16.01 -10.84 -13.56
CA LYS A 65 15.96 -9.75 -14.56
C LYS A 65 15.20 -10.12 -15.83
N ASN A 66 15.12 -11.41 -16.15
CA ASN A 66 14.48 -11.91 -17.36
C ASN A 66 13.00 -12.26 -17.15
N GLU A 67 12.50 -12.21 -15.91
CA GLU A 67 11.10 -12.51 -15.61
C GLU A 67 10.18 -11.42 -16.17
N PHE A 68 9.07 -11.85 -16.79
CA PHE A 68 8.07 -10.94 -17.37
C PHE A 68 7.57 -9.88 -16.39
N LEU A 69 7.36 -10.29 -15.13
CA LEU A 69 6.85 -9.46 -14.04
C LEU A 69 7.79 -8.29 -13.69
N VAL A 70 9.09 -8.49 -13.87
CA VAL A 70 10.14 -7.47 -13.62
C VAL A 70 10.36 -6.63 -14.85
N ARG A 71 10.29 -7.23 -16.05
CA ARG A 71 10.49 -6.54 -17.33
C ARG A 71 9.32 -5.61 -17.69
N ASN A 72 8.10 -5.96 -17.28
CA ASN A 72 6.89 -5.24 -17.68
C ASN A 72 6.04 -4.79 -16.47
N PRO A 73 6.60 -4.05 -15.49
CA PRO A 73 5.89 -3.66 -14.27
C PRO A 73 4.64 -2.84 -14.57
N LYS A 74 4.69 -1.99 -15.61
CA LYS A 74 3.56 -1.18 -16.07
C LYS A 74 2.37 -2.03 -16.54
N LYS A 75 2.63 -3.15 -17.24
CA LYS A 75 1.57 -4.05 -17.72
C LYS A 75 0.93 -4.80 -16.55
N VAL A 76 1.74 -5.25 -15.59
CA VAL A 76 1.25 -5.89 -14.37
C VAL A 76 0.38 -4.92 -13.58
N LEU A 77 0.85 -3.69 -13.36
CA LEU A 77 0.08 -2.65 -12.69
C LEU A 77 -1.24 -2.36 -13.42
N ALA A 78 -1.21 -2.18 -14.74
CA ALA A 78 -2.44 -1.97 -15.52
C ALA A 78 -3.42 -3.15 -15.37
N SER A 79 -2.93 -4.40 -15.36
CA SER A 79 -3.77 -5.58 -15.16
C SER A 79 -4.38 -5.63 -13.75
N ILE A 80 -3.62 -5.29 -12.71
CA ILE A 80 -4.13 -5.21 -11.33
C ILE A 80 -5.27 -4.19 -11.25
N TRP A 81 -5.09 -3.02 -11.87
CA TRP A 81 -6.13 -2.00 -11.93
C TRP A 81 -7.38 -2.50 -12.64
N LEU A 82 -7.22 -3.01 -13.87
CA LEU A 82 -8.35 -3.49 -14.67
C LEU A 82 -9.14 -4.60 -13.97
N ILE A 83 -8.45 -5.59 -13.39
CA ILE A 83 -9.10 -6.71 -12.69
C ILE A 83 -9.87 -6.21 -11.47
N SER A 84 -9.23 -5.40 -10.62
CA SER A 84 -9.88 -4.91 -9.39
C SER A 84 -11.11 -4.05 -9.69
N PHE A 85 -11.02 -3.12 -10.63
CA PHE A 85 -12.17 -2.29 -11.01
C PHE A 85 -13.28 -3.11 -11.68
N SER A 86 -12.93 -4.12 -12.49
CA SER A 86 -13.94 -4.98 -13.12
C SER A 86 -14.74 -5.78 -12.09
N ILE A 87 -14.05 -6.34 -11.08
CA ILE A 87 -14.68 -7.08 -9.98
C ILE A 87 -15.61 -6.16 -9.19
N TRP A 88 -15.10 -5.03 -8.70
CA TRP A 88 -15.89 -4.17 -7.80
C TRP A 88 -16.99 -3.40 -8.52
N SER A 89 -16.79 -3.03 -9.79
CA SER A 89 -17.86 -2.45 -10.59
C SER A 89 -19.02 -3.43 -10.75
N ALA A 90 -18.73 -4.71 -11.03
CA ALA A 90 -19.77 -5.73 -11.15
C ALA A 90 -20.51 -5.94 -9.81
N ILE A 91 -19.79 -6.04 -8.70
CA ILE A 91 -20.37 -6.23 -7.36
C ILE A 91 -21.23 -5.03 -6.95
N ALA A 92 -20.69 -3.81 -7.04
CA ALA A 92 -21.39 -2.60 -6.60
C ALA A 92 -22.67 -2.36 -7.41
N ASN A 93 -22.62 -2.56 -8.74
CA ASN A 93 -23.82 -2.42 -9.59
C ASN A 93 -24.86 -3.53 -9.36
N SER A 94 -24.43 -4.75 -9.00
CA SER A 94 -25.34 -5.89 -8.84
C SER A 94 -26.07 -5.89 -7.49
N TYR A 95 -25.39 -5.48 -6.42
CA TYR A 95 -25.92 -5.49 -5.07
C TYR A 95 -26.46 -4.11 -4.63
N GLY A 96 -26.02 -3.03 -5.28
CA GLY A 96 -26.31 -1.68 -4.83
C GLY A 96 -25.62 -1.35 -3.51
N LEU A 97 -25.95 -0.19 -2.95
CA LEU A 97 -25.32 0.33 -1.72
C LEU A 97 -26.34 0.53 -0.61
N VAL A 98 -25.91 0.28 0.62
CA VAL A 98 -26.65 0.63 1.84
C VAL A 98 -26.57 2.14 2.01
N ALA A 99 -27.72 2.78 2.23
CA ALA A 99 -27.77 4.20 2.55
C ALA A 99 -26.92 4.47 3.82
N PHE A 100 -26.31 5.65 3.91
CA PHE A 100 -25.48 6.11 5.04
C PHE A 100 -24.08 5.49 5.14
N THR A 101 -23.97 4.16 5.17
CA THR A 101 -22.65 3.51 5.32
C THR A 101 -21.90 3.39 4.00
N LEU A 102 -22.61 3.51 2.87
CA LEU A 102 -22.10 3.31 1.51
C LEU A 102 -21.46 1.93 1.30
N GLY A 103 -21.70 1.01 2.23
CA GLY A 103 -21.31 -0.38 2.12
C GLY A 103 -22.15 -1.06 1.05
N ILE A 104 -21.61 -2.10 0.45
CA ILE A 104 -22.38 -2.92 -0.50
C ILE A 104 -23.52 -3.62 0.22
N ASN A 105 -24.72 -3.52 -0.33
CA ASN A 105 -25.92 -4.08 0.24
C ASN A 105 -26.05 -5.58 -0.08
N PHE A 106 -25.17 -6.38 0.53
CA PHE A 106 -25.29 -7.82 0.48
C PHE A 106 -26.59 -8.27 1.16
N LYS A 107 -27.30 -9.22 0.53
CA LYS A 107 -28.65 -9.62 0.97
C LYS A 107 -28.60 -10.50 2.22
N THR A 108 -27.47 -11.15 2.46
CA THR A 108 -27.28 -12.04 3.60
C THR A 108 -25.93 -11.81 4.27
N SER A 109 -25.87 -12.00 5.60
CA SER A 109 -24.60 -11.95 6.34
C SER A 109 -23.60 -13.01 5.86
N PHE A 110 -24.08 -14.10 5.27
CA PHE A 110 -23.24 -15.14 4.69
C PHE A 110 -22.51 -14.66 3.43
N GLU A 111 -23.18 -13.91 2.55
CA GLU A 111 -22.53 -13.28 1.39
C GLU A 111 -21.44 -12.31 1.84
N ILE A 112 -21.74 -11.44 2.81
CA ILE A 112 -20.75 -10.51 3.40
C ILE A 112 -19.52 -11.27 3.87
N PHE A 113 -19.73 -12.36 4.60
CA PHE A 113 -18.66 -13.21 5.10
C PHE A 113 -17.82 -13.78 3.95
N ILE A 114 -18.44 -14.36 2.91
CA ILE A 114 -17.72 -14.93 1.77
C ILE A 114 -16.89 -13.88 1.05
N TYR A 115 -17.48 -12.74 0.67
CA TYR A 115 -16.75 -11.68 -0.06
C TYR A 115 -15.64 -11.09 0.79
N SER A 116 -15.88 -10.88 2.08
CA SER A 116 -14.86 -10.43 3.01
C SER A 116 -13.72 -11.44 3.13
N PHE A 117 -14.05 -12.73 3.19
CA PHE A 117 -13.08 -13.81 3.27
C PHE A 117 -12.20 -13.89 2.01
N LEU A 118 -12.83 -13.90 0.84
CA LEU A 118 -12.14 -14.05 -0.44
C LEU A 118 -11.31 -12.81 -0.81
N LEU A 119 -11.86 -11.61 -0.63
CA LEU A 119 -11.24 -10.38 -1.11
C LEU A 119 -10.29 -9.74 -0.09
N TRP A 120 -10.41 -10.10 1.19
CA TRP A 120 -9.61 -9.49 2.26
C TRP A 120 -8.83 -10.50 3.08
N PHE A 121 -9.48 -11.50 3.69
CA PHE A 121 -8.79 -12.42 4.60
C PHE A 121 -7.75 -13.28 3.90
N ILE A 122 -8.11 -13.95 2.80
CA ILE A 122 -7.16 -14.79 2.05
C ILE A 122 -5.97 -13.95 1.57
N PRO A 123 -6.16 -12.79 0.92
CA PRO A 123 -5.08 -11.88 0.57
C PRO A 123 -4.21 -11.44 1.77
N LEU A 124 -4.80 -11.04 2.89
CA LEU A 124 -4.03 -10.58 4.06
C LEU A 124 -3.23 -11.72 4.71
N ILE A 125 -3.78 -12.93 4.79
CA ILE A 125 -3.08 -14.10 5.32
C ILE A 125 -1.92 -14.48 4.39
N CYS A 126 -2.15 -14.52 3.08
CA CYS A 126 -1.11 -14.82 2.12
C CYS A 126 0.01 -13.75 2.13
N LEU A 127 -0.31 -12.46 2.31
CA LEU A 127 0.70 -11.40 2.53
C LEU A 127 1.51 -11.62 3.81
N LEU A 128 0.85 -11.99 4.91
CA LEU A 128 1.51 -12.28 6.18
C LEU A 128 2.49 -13.46 6.03
N ILE A 129 2.05 -14.55 5.38
CA ILE A 129 2.90 -15.72 5.11
C ILE A 129 4.12 -15.30 4.28
N ILE A 130 3.93 -14.52 3.21
CA ILE A 130 5.05 -14.04 2.39
C ILE A 130 5.97 -13.14 3.22
N GLY A 131 5.43 -12.26 4.06
CA GLY A 131 6.20 -11.41 4.98
C GLY A 131 7.09 -12.23 5.93
N ILE A 132 6.53 -13.28 6.55
CA ILE A 132 7.28 -14.20 7.41
C ILE A 132 8.37 -14.92 6.61
N VAL A 133 8.03 -15.44 5.42
CA VAL A 133 8.99 -16.11 4.53
C VAL A 133 10.11 -15.14 4.12
N LEU A 134 9.81 -13.87 3.86
CA LEU A 134 10.82 -12.85 3.56
C LEU A 134 11.76 -12.67 4.75
N ILE A 135 11.22 -12.48 5.96
CA ILE A 135 12.01 -12.33 7.21
C ILE A 135 12.94 -13.53 7.43
N ILE A 136 12.41 -14.76 7.32
CA ILE A 136 13.22 -15.98 7.50
C ILE A 136 14.34 -16.04 6.47
N ASN A 137 14.03 -15.72 5.21
CA ASN A 137 15.02 -15.78 4.14
C ASN A 137 16.06 -14.66 4.21
N MET A 138 15.82 -13.54 4.92
CA MET A 138 16.79 -12.43 5.10
C MET A 138 18.18 -12.94 5.49
N ASN A 139 18.22 -13.93 6.40
CA ASN A 139 19.48 -14.49 6.91
C ASN A 139 20.19 -15.42 5.90
N VAL A 140 19.43 -16.12 5.05
CA VAL A 140 19.98 -17.04 4.03
C VAL A 140 20.58 -16.26 2.86
N ILE A 141 19.92 -15.19 2.44
CA ILE A 141 20.33 -14.32 1.31
C ILE A 141 21.71 -13.71 1.55
N LYS A 142 21.97 -13.30 2.80
CA LYS A 142 23.26 -12.75 3.20
C LYS A 142 24.40 -13.68 2.80
N LYS A 143 24.24 -14.99 3.00
CA LYS A 143 25.28 -15.99 2.68
C LYS A 143 25.41 -16.20 1.17
N THR A 144 24.29 -16.37 0.46
CA THR A 144 24.31 -16.69 -0.98
C THR A 144 24.76 -15.52 -1.87
N GLN A 145 24.34 -14.28 -1.57
CA GLN A 145 24.76 -13.11 -2.36
C GLN A 145 26.25 -12.80 -2.17
N ILE A 146 26.78 -12.93 -0.95
CA ILE A 146 28.22 -12.80 -0.70
C ILE A 146 28.97 -13.83 -1.54
N GLN A 147 28.53 -15.09 -1.53
CA GLN A 147 29.19 -16.15 -2.29
C GLN A 147 29.16 -15.92 -3.81
N ILE A 148 28.03 -15.46 -4.38
CA ILE A 148 27.93 -15.15 -5.82
C ILE A 148 28.81 -13.95 -6.21
N ILE A 149 28.87 -12.91 -5.38
CA ILE A 149 29.70 -11.72 -5.65
C ILE A 149 31.18 -12.08 -5.57
N THR A 150 31.58 -12.86 -4.56
CA THR A 150 32.95 -13.39 -4.41
C THR A 150 33.34 -14.27 -5.58
N ASN A 151 32.44 -15.14 -6.06
CA ASN A 151 32.74 -16.03 -7.20
C ASN A 151 32.78 -15.30 -8.54
N ARG A 152 32.00 -14.22 -8.74
CA ARG A 152 31.97 -13.47 -10.00
C ARG A 152 33.11 -12.46 -10.15
N ASN A 153 33.69 -12.00 -9.06
CA ASN A 153 34.72 -10.98 -9.09
C ASN A 153 35.94 -11.44 -8.29
N GLN A 154 36.75 -12.28 -8.93
CA GLN A 154 38.14 -12.50 -8.50
C GLN A 154 38.99 -11.22 -8.63
N ASN A 155 38.47 -10.17 -9.32
CA ASN A 155 39.11 -8.87 -9.46
C ASN A 155 38.40 -7.81 -8.59
N GLU A 156 39.12 -7.29 -7.59
CA GLU A 156 38.90 -6.07 -6.80
C GLU A 156 37.48 -5.45 -6.77
N ILE A 157 36.48 -6.18 -6.29
CA ILE A 157 35.37 -5.49 -5.63
C ILE A 157 35.83 -5.15 -4.22
N THR A 158 36.11 -3.85 -4.01
CA THR A 158 36.38 -3.29 -2.68
C THR A 158 35.27 -3.73 -1.72
N GLN A 159 35.62 -4.26 -0.54
CA GLN A 159 34.64 -4.71 0.47
C GLN A 159 33.53 -3.67 0.75
N ASN A 160 33.84 -2.39 0.57
CA ASN A 160 32.90 -1.27 0.67
C ASN A 160 31.72 -1.35 -0.31
N LYS A 161 31.92 -1.80 -1.55
CA LYS A 161 30.83 -1.97 -2.54
C LYS A 161 29.90 -3.11 -2.14
N ILE A 162 30.45 -4.22 -1.63
CA ILE A 162 29.67 -5.36 -1.13
C ILE A 162 28.80 -4.93 0.04
N ARG A 163 29.40 -4.25 1.04
CA ARG A 163 28.66 -3.71 2.19
C ARG A 163 27.54 -2.76 1.79
N LYS A 164 27.77 -1.91 0.78
CA LYS A 164 26.75 -0.98 0.27
C LYS A 164 25.55 -1.71 -0.36
N ILE A 165 25.80 -2.71 -1.21
CA ILE A 165 24.73 -3.52 -1.82
C ILE A 165 23.95 -4.28 -0.75
N GLU A 166 24.63 -4.84 0.25
CA GLU A 166 24.00 -5.55 1.36
C GLU A 166 23.08 -4.64 2.19
N LEU A 167 23.55 -3.44 2.53
CA LEU A 167 22.74 -2.43 3.23
C LEU A 167 21.51 -2.02 2.43
N MET A 168 21.67 -1.77 1.12
CA MET A 168 20.54 -1.43 0.24
C MET A 168 19.49 -2.55 0.19
N ASN A 169 19.92 -3.81 0.10
CA ASN A 169 18.99 -4.95 0.08
C ASN A 169 18.27 -5.13 1.42
N ARG A 170 18.97 -4.98 2.55
CA ARG A 170 18.34 -5.03 3.88
C ARG A 170 17.31 -3.91 4.05
N HIS A 171 17.63 -2.69 3.64
CA HIS A 171 16.69 -1.57 3.70
C HIS A 171 15.44 -1.82 2.84
N ALA A 172 15.60 -2.35 1.63
CA ALA A 172 14.47 -2.71 0.76
C ALA A 172 13.57 -3.78 1.40
N GLN A 173 14.17 -4.77 2.06
CA GLN A 173 13.43 -5.83 2.76
C GLN A 173 12.70 -5.30 3.99
N TYR A 174 13.36 -4.53 4.86
CA TYR A 174 12.71 -3.89 6.01
C TYR A 174 11.58 -2.97 5.59
N LYS A 175 11.76 -2.23 4.49
CA LYS A 175 10.71 -1.40 3.90
C LYS A 175 9.48 -2.22 3.53
N ILE A 176 9.65 -3.33 2.80
CA ILE A 176 8.53 -4.17 2.39
C ILE A 176 7.87 -4.84 3.61
N VAL A 177 8.65 -5.35 4.58
CA VAL A 177 8.10 -5.94 5.81
C VAL A 177 7.30 -4.91 6.61
N LEU A 178 7.81 -3.69 6.76
CA LEU A 178 7.11 -2.62 7.47
C LEU A 178 5.83 -2.19 6.72
N LEU A 179 5.87 -2.12 5.39
CA LEU A 179 4.69 -1.85 4.56
C LEU A 179 3.64 -2.97 4.70
N ILE A 180 4.05 -4.24 4.68
CA ILE A 180 3.12 -5.36 4.91
C ILE A 180 2.52 -5.27 6.31
N PHE A 181 3.34 -5.02 7.33
CA PHE A 181 2.87 -4.93 8.71
C PHE A 181 1.89 -3.77 8.92
N THR A 182 2.22 -2.58 8.41
CA THR A 182 1.34 -1.41 8.50
C THR A 182 0.04 -1.63 7.74
N PHE A 183 0.11 -2.16 6.51
CA PHE A 183 -1.06 -2.57 5.74
C PHE A 183 -1.91 -3.61 6.50
N TRP A 184 -1.28 -4.60 7.12
CA TRP A 184 -1.97 -5.65 7.86
C TRP A 184 -2.68 -5.11 9.09
N VAL A 185 -1.99 -4.34 9.94
CA VAL A 185 -2.58 -3.72 11.15
C VAL A 185 -3.75 -2.80 10.77
N GLN A 186 -3.57 -2.01 9.72
CA GLN A 186 -4.57 -1.05 9.27
C GLN A 186 -5.83 -1.72 8.73
N TRP A 187 -5.70 -2.75 7.90
CA TRP A 187 -6.85 -3.34 7.19
C TRP A 187 -7.44 -4.55 7.90
N MET A 188 -6.67 -5.29 8.70
CA MET A 188 -7.24 -6.39 9.49
C MET A 188 -8.25 -5.88 10.49
N THR A 189 -7.93 -4.85 11.27
CA THR A 189 -8.80 -4.39 12.36
C THR A 189 -10.20 -3.96 11.85
N PRO A 190 -10.33 -3.10 10.83
CA PRO A 190 -11.63 -2.74 10.24
C PRO A 190 -12.33 -3.91 9.56
N CYS A 191 -11.60 -4.76 8.82
CA CYS A 191 -12.21 -5.91 8.14
C CYS A 191 -12.78 -6.91 9.14
N PHE A 192 -12.03 -7.22 10.20
CA PHE A 192 -12.52 -8.04 11.30
C PHE A 192 -13.72 -7.39 11.98
N LEU A 193 -13.63 -6.13 12.37
CA LEU A 193 -14.74 -5.44 13.02
C LEU A 193 -15.98 -5.42 12.12
N THR A 194 -15.83 -5.21 10.81
CA THR A 194 -16.94 -5.19 9.83
C THR A 194 -17.60 -6.55 9.69
N VAL A 195 -16.82 -7.62 9.54
CA VAL A 195 -17.37 -8.97 9.44
C VAL A 195 -18.01 -9.43 10.74
N PHE A 196 -17.34 -9.23 11.88
CA PHE A 196 -17.90 -9.56 13.18
C PHE A 196 -19.17 -8.75 13.46
N ASN A 197 -19.20 -7.46 13.12
CA ASN A 197 -20.40 -6.66 13.30
C ASN A 197 -21.54 -7.13 12.40
N ASN A 198 -21.28 -7.48 11.14
CA ASN A 198 -22.33 -7.95 10.23
C ASN A 198 -22.86 -9.36 10.58
N LEU A 199 -22.07 -10.16 11.30
CA LEU A 199 -22.47 -11.48 11.80
C LEU A 199 -23.24 -11.40 13.13
N PHE A 200 -22.83 -10.50 14.04
CA PHE A 200 -23.33 -10.48 15.42
C PHE A 200 -24.08 -9.20 15.81
N ASN A 201 -24.07 -8.18 14.95
CA ASN A 201 -24.70 -6.87 15.15
C ASN A 201 -24.34 -6.20 16.49
N LEU A 202 -23.04 -6.19 16.82
CA LEU A 202 -22.53 -5.77 18.14
C LEU A 202 -22.05 -4.32 18.20
N ILE A 203 -21.81 -3.69 17.04
CA ILE A 203 -21.15 -2.39 16.92
C ILE A 203 -22.09 -1.42 16.20
N PRO A 204 -22.40 -0.27 16.82
CA PRO A 204 -23.16 0.80 16.18
C PRO A 204 -22.56 1.26 14.85
N THR A 205 -23.42 1.61 13.89
CA THR A 205 -23.02 2.02 12.52
C THR A 205 -22.17 3.29 12.49
N ASP A 206 -22.34 4.19 13.45
CA ASP A 206 -21.54 5.41 13.59
C ASP A 206 -20.10 5.10 14.02
N VAL A 207 -19.91 4.09 14.89
CA VAL A 207 -18.60 3.59 15.29
C VAL A 207 -17.90 2.95 14.09
N MET A 208 -18.62 2.19 13.27
CA MET A 208 -18.06 1.57 12.07
C MET A 208 -17.59 2.59 11.05
N SER A 209 -18.34 3.68 10.87
CA SER A 209 -17.96 4.79 9.99
C SER A 209 -16.65 5.47 10.44
N LYS A 210 -16.47 5.63 11.77
CA LYS A 210 -15.22 6.16 12.35
C LYS A 210 -14.05 5.19 12.21
N VAL A 211 -14.27 3.89 12.42
CA VAL A 211 -13.25 2.85 12.22
C VAL A 211 -12.80 2.82 10.76
N TYR A 212 -13.75 2.92 9.82
CA TYR A 212 -13.44 3.00 8.39
C TYR A 212 -12.63 4.25 8.06
N TRP A 213 -12.99 5.41 8.63
CA TRP A 213 -12.25 6.65 8.43
C TRP A 213 -10.80 6.60 8.95
N ILE A 214 -10.56 5.92 10.09
CA ILE A 214 -9.20 5.71 10.63
C ILE A 214 -8.31 4.97 9.62
N THR A 215 -8.88 4.11 8.77
CA THR A 215 -8.10 3.42 7.74
C THR A 215 -7.47 4.40 6.77
N TYR A 216 -8.13 5.52 6.44
CA TYR A 216 -7.58 6.48 5.49
C TYR A 216 -6.38 7.28 6.02
N ILE A 217 -6.17 7.29 7.35
CA ILE A 217 -5.00 7.96 7.95
C ILE A 217 -3.68 7.36 7.44
N VAL A 218 -3.67 6.09 7.02
CA VAL A 218 -2.44 5.42 6.59
C VAL A 218 -1.93 5.89 5.22
N CYS A 219 -2.79 6.48 4.39
CA CYS A 219 -2.30 7.18 3.21
C CYS A 219 -1.31 8.30 3.58
N PHE A 220 -1.33 8.77 4.83
CA PHE A 220 -0.31 9.69 5.34
C PHE A 220 0.90 8.97 5.97
N THR A 221 0.76 7.74 6.46
CA THR A 221 1.88 6.98 7.05
C THR A 221 2.79 6.36 6.00
N ASP A 222 2.28 5.95 4.85
CA ASP A 222 3.07 5.33 3.79
C ASP A 222 4.20 6.26 3.28
N PRO A 223 3.94 7.53 2.92
CA PRO A 223 4.99 8.48 2.57
C PRO A 223 6.03 8.68 3.69
N ILE A 224 5.59 8.67 4.96
CA ILE A 224 6.49 8.80 6.13
C ILE A 224 7.41 7.58 6.22
N ILE A 225 6.87 6.37 6.09
CA ILE A 225 7.64 5.13 6.07
C ILE A 225 8.66 5.15 4.93
N GLN A 226 8.24 5.59 3.75
CA GLN A 226 9.14 5.72 2.60
C GLN A 226 10.26 6.73 2.84
N TYR A 227 9.97 7.83 3.53
CA TYR A 227 10.95 8.85 3.89
C TYR A 227 11.95 8.34 4.94
N VAL A 228 11.46 7.71 6.02
CA VAL A 228 12.28 7.21 7.13
C VAL A 228 13.21 6.08 6.67
N LEU A 229 12.73 5.19 5.81
CA LEU A 229 13.49 4.00 5.40
C LEU A 229 14.32 4.18 4.13
N ASN A 230 14.15 5.29 3.38
CA ASN A 230 14.94 5.55 2.18
C ASN A 230 15.92 6.74 2.39
N PRO A 231 17.20 6.47 2.65
CA PRO A 231 18.20 7.52 2.87
C PRO A 231 18.39 8.43 1.64
N ASN A 232 18.08 7.96 0.43
CA ASN A 232 18.20 8.80 -0.77
C ASN A 232 17.06 9.83 -0.89
N ILE A 233 15.87 9.51 -0.38
CA ILE A 233 14.72 10.43 -0.39
C ILE A 233 14.88 11.48 0.73
N SER A 234 15.39 11.08 1.89
CA SER A 234 15.65 12.03 2.99
C SER A 234 16.72 13.08 2.63
N PHE A 235 17.71 12.69 1.83
CA PHE A 235 18.71 13.61 1.26
C PHE A 235 18.12 14.57 0.21
N ASP A 236 17.21 14.12 -0.66
CA ASP A 236 16.61 14.98 -1.70
C ASP A 236 15.71 16.08 -1.11
N PHE A 237 14.95 15.78 -0.06
CA PHE A 237 14.12 16.80 0.62
C PHE A 237 14.95 17.81 1.41
N THR A 238 16.04 17.36 2.04
CA THR A 238 16.94 18.26 2.77
C THR A 238 17.74 19.16 1.83
N ASN A 239 18.15 18.66 0.66
CA ASN A 239 18.80 19.47 -0.37
C ASN A 239 17.82 20.46 -1.03
N LYS A 240 16.62 20.03 -1.43
CA LYS A 240 15.59 20.96 -1.93
C LYS A 240 15.24 22.06 -0.94
N LYS A 241 15.21 21.74 0.37
CA LYS A 241 15.01 22.75 1.43
C LYS A 241 16.20 23.72 1.54
N LYS A 242 17.44 23.25 1.37
CA LYS A 242 18.64 24.11 1.32
C LYS A 242 18.66 25.00 0.08
N ASP A 243 18.25 24.50 -1.08
CA ASP A 243 18.19 25.26 -2.33
C ASP A 243 17.06 26.31 -2.30
N GLN A 244 15.93 25.99 -1.67
CA GLN A 244 14.87 26.96 -1.41
C GLN A 244 15.28 28.03 -0.37
N LEU A 245 15.98 27.64 0.70
CA LEU A 245 16.46 28.60 1.70
C LEU A 245 17.58 29.51 1.16
N SER A 246 18.44 29.01 0.28
CA SER A 246 19.49 29.81 -0.36
C SER A 246 18.93 30.78 -1.40
N SER A 247 17.94 30.38 -2.20
CA SER A 247 17.23 31.29 -3.11
C SER A 247 16.39 32.36 -2.37
N MET A 248 15.77 32.02 -1.24
CA MET A 248 15.09 33.01 -0.39
C MET A 248 16.07 34.00 0.27
N ARG A 249 17.26 33.54 0.70
CA ARG A 249 18.32 34.44 1.20
C ARG A 249 18.85 35.36 0.11
N ALA A 250 19.08 34.85 -1.10
CA ALA A 250 19.52 35.65 -2.23
C ALA A 250 18.51 36.77 -2.59
N ASN A 251 17.22 36.47 -2.55
CA ASN A 251 16.17 37.46 -2.83
C ASN A 251 16.04 38.52 -1.71
N ASN A 252 16.29 38.16 -0.45
CA ASN A 252 16.28 39.12 0.67
C ASN A 252 17.54 40.00 0.74
N THR A 253 18.65 39.61 0.10
CA THR A 253 19.82 40.47 -0.06
C THR A 253 19.64 41.51 -1.17
N VAL A 254 18.84 41.22 -2.19
CA VAL A 254 18.60 42.16 -3.31
C VAL A 254 17.63 43.29 -2.91
N THR A 255 16.72 43.05 -1.97
CA THR A 255 15.74 44.06 -1.52
C THR A 255 16.25 45.03 -0.46
N LYS A 256 17.49 44.89 0.03
CA LYS A 256 18.12 45.81 1.01
C LYS A 256 19.06 46.85 0.41
N PHE A 257 19.13 46.95 -0.92
CA PHE A 257 20.01 47.88 -1.63
C PHE A 257 19.27 48.91 -2.50
N ASN A 258 17.98 49.14 -2.25
CA ASN A 258 17.23 50.26 -2.83
C ASN A 258 16.69 51.15 -1.71
#